data_AF-A0A963WDU1-F1
#
_entry.id   AF-A0A963WDU1-F1
#
_cell.length_a   1.000
_cell.length_b   1.000
_cell.length_c   1.000
_cell.angle_alpha   90.00
_cell.angle_beta   90.00
_cell.angle_gamma   90.00
#
_symmetry.space_group_name_H-M   'P 1'
#
loop_
_entity.id
_entity.type
_entity.pdbx_description
1 polymer ?
#
loop_
_entity_poly.entity_id
_entity_poly.type
_entity_poly.pdbx_seq_one_letter_code
_entity_poly.pdbx_strand_id
1 'polypeptide(L)'
;MSIVQKIHHVAYRCKNAKETVEWYQKYLDMDFILAIAENEVPSTKEPDPYMHVFLNAGGGNVLAFFELPTRAEMGRDPNTPAWTQHLALKVDSLDTLAKVKARLEADGIDVVGPTDHTIFKSIYFFDP
;
A
#
# COMPACT_ATOMS: atom_id res chain seq x y z
N MET A 1 -18.25 8.21 22.47
CA MET A 1 -18.19 7.36 21.27
C MET A 1 -17.45 8.11 20.18
N SER A 2 -16.63 7.42 19.39
CA SER A 2 -15.96 8.03 18.24
C SER A 2 -16.99 8.38 17.17
N ILE A 3 -16.85 9.55 16.52
CA ILE A 3 -17.62 9.93 15.33
C ILE A 3 -17.12 9.13 14.11
N VAL A 4 -15.81 8.89 14.05
CA VAL A 4 -15.18 8.10 12.99
C VAL A 4 -15.46 6.62 13.24
N GLN A 5 -15.97 5.94 12.22
CA GLN A 5 -16.29 4.50 12.28
C GLN A 5 -15.12 3.61 11.85
N LYS A 6 -14.37 4.02 10.82
CA LYS A 6 -13.20 3.31 10.29
C LYS A 6 -12.41 4.22 9.36
N ILE A 7 -11.23 3.76 8.94
CA ILE A 7 -10.57 4.31 7.76
C ILE A 7 -11.39 3.90 6.53
N HIS A 8 -11.91 4.86 5.78
CA HIS A 8 -12.66 4.55 4.55
C HIS A 8 -11.72 4.06 3.45
N HIS A 9 -10.69 4.85 3.16
CA HIS A 9 -9.54 4.46 2.34
C HIS A 9 -8.32 5.28 2.73
N VAL A 10 -7.13 4.81 2.33
CA VAL A 10 -5.90 5.60 2.28
C VAL A 10 -5.35 5.53 0.86
N ALA A 11 -4.82 6.65 0.36
CA ALA A 11 -4.28 6.74 -0.99
C ALA A 11 -2.80 7.16 -0.95
N TYR A 12 -1.96 6.46 -1.70
CA TYR A 12 -0.55 6.77 -1.90
C TYR A 12 -0.25 7.05 -3.37
N ARG A 13 0.97 7.48 -3.67
CA ARG A 13 1.46 7.52 -5.05
C ARG A 13 2.19 6.21 -5.34
N CYS A 14 2.07 5.70 -6.57
CA CYS A 14 2.91 4.62 -7.08
C CYS A 14 3.64 5.05 -8.35
N LYS A 15 4.66 4.28 -8.73
CA LYS A 15 5.41 4.47 -9.98
C LYS A 15 4.70 3.85 -11.18
N ASN A 16 4.03 2.72 -11.00
CA ASN A 16 3.33 1.97 -12.04
C ASN A 16 2.09 1.30 -11.43
N ALA A 17 0.89 1.68 -11.87
CA ALA A 17 -0.35 1.19 -11.26
C ALA A 17 -0.53 -0.33 -11.44
N LYS A 18 -0.14 -0.87 -12.60
CA LYS A 18 -0.29 -2.30 -12.89
C LYS A 18 0.64 -3.12 -11.99
N GLU A 19 1.91 -2.75 -11.92
CA GLU A 19 2.89 -3.42 -11.06
C GLU A 19 2.45 -3.39 -9.59
N THR A 20 1.97 -2.24 -9.11
CA THR A 20 1.44 -2.11 -7.75
C THR A 20 0.28 -3.07 -7.52
N VAL A 21 -0.72 -3.10 -8.41
CA VAL A 21 -1.86 -4.01 -8.27
C VAL A 21 -1.42 -5.47 -8.26
N GLU A 22 -0.58 -5.88 -9.21
CA GLU A 22 -0.07 -7.25 -9.31
C GLU A 22 0.75 -7.64 -8.07
N TRP A 23 1.55 -6.71 -7.52
CA TRP A 23 2.35 -6.93 -6.32
C TRP A 23 1.47 -7.17 -5.10
N TYR A 24 0.49 -6.30 -4.84
CA TYR A 24 -0.40 -6.42 -3.67
C TYR A 24 -1.31 -7.65 -3.75
N GLN A 25 -1.76 -8.02 -4.96
CA GLN A 25 -2.46 -9.28 -5.20
C GLN A 25 -1.56 -10.48 -4.90
N LYS A 26 -0.34 -10.49 -5.44
CA LYS A 26 0.59 -11.62 -5.31
C LYS A 26 1.01 -11.87 -3.87
N TYR A 27 1.35 -10.84 -3.11
CA TYR A 27 1.97 -11.04 -1.80
C TYR A 27 1.01 -10.96 -0.62
N LEU A 28 -0.04 -10.15 -0.73
CA LEU A 28 -0.96 -9.86 0.37
C LEU A 28 -2.40 -10.29 0.08
N ASP A 29 -2.64 -10.97 -1.05
CA ASP A 29 -3.95 -11.47 -1.47
C ASP A 29 -5.03 -10.36 -1.48
N MET A 30 -4.64 -9.13 -1.82
CA MET A 30 -5.55 -7.98 -1.88
C MET A 30 -6.22 -7.88 -3.24
N ASP A 31 -7.52 -8.17 -3.31
CA ASP A 31 -8.28 -8.11 -4.55
C ASP A 31 -8.32 -6.70 -5.15
N PHE A 32 -8.12 -6.61 -6.47
CA PHE A 32 -8.38 -5.40 -7.23
C PHE A 32 -9.89 -5.11 -7.27
N ILE A 33 -10.28 -3.88 -6.93
CA ILE A 33 -11.67 -3.45 -6.90
C ILE A 33 -12.03 -2.74 -8.20
N LEU A 34 -11.34 -1.64 -8.50
CA LEU A 34 -11.58 -0.81 -9.69
C LEU A 34 -10.37 0.08 -9.98
N ALA A 35 -10.35 0.62 -11.21
CA ALA A 35 -9.44 1.67 -11.63
C ALA A 35 -10.23 2.83 -12.25
N ILE A 36 -9.80 4.05 -11.95
CA ILE A 36 -10.31 5.28 -12.55
C ILE A 36 -9.17 5.92 -13.32
N ALA A 37 -9.40 6.19 -14.60
CA ALA A 37 -8.48 6.96 -15.45
C ALA A 37 -9.20 8.23 -15.90
N GLU A 38 -8.61 9.38 -15.62
CA GLU A 38 -9.13 10.69 -16.00
C GLU A 38 -8.02 11.52 -16.61
N ASN A 39 -8.36 12.42 -17.53
CA ASN A 39 -7.41 13.35 -18.14
C ASN A 39 -7.30 14.69 -17.38
N GLU A 40 -8.23 14.94 -16.46
CA GLU A 40 -8.35 16.19 -15.72
C GLU A 40 -8.49 15.94 -14.22
N VAL A 41 -7.90 16.82 -13.41
CA VAL A 41 -8.07 16.79 -11.95
C VAL A 41 -9.56 17.05 -11.62
N PRO A 42 -10.23 16.19 -10.81
CA PRO A 42 -11.68 16.29 -10.60
C PRO A 42 -12.14 17.63 -10.01
N SER A 43 -11.31 18.24 -9.16
CA SER A 43 -11.62 19.48 -8.45
C SER A 43 -11.28 20.74 -9.24
N THR A 44 -10.15 20.77 -9.95
CA THR A 44 -9.64 21.98 -10.63
C THR A 44 -9.85 21.98 -12.13
N LYS A 45 -10.12 20.82 -12.74
CA LYS A 45 -10.19 20.62 -14.19
C LYS A 45 -8.87 20.87 -14.93
N GLU A 46 -7.76 20.96 -14.21
CA GLU A 46 -6.44 21.05 -14.85
C GLU A 46 -6.11 19.74 -15.58
N PRO A 47 -5.52 19.82 -16.79
CA PRO A 47 -5.11 18.63 -17.52
C PRO A 47 -3.94 17.96 -16.80
N ASP A 48 -4.24 16.85 -16.13
CA ASP A 48 -3.27 16.03 -15.43
C ASP A 48 -3.72 14.56 -15.50
N PRO A 49 -3.37 13.84 -16.59
CA PRO A 49 -3.73 12.45 -16.74
C PRO A 49 -3.21 11.62 -15.57
N TYR A 50 -4.09 10.87 -14.93
CA TYR A 50 -3.73 9.98 -13.83
C TYR A 50 -4.48 8.64 -13.91
N MET A 51 -3.90 7.63 -13.26
CA MET A 51 -4.59 6.39 -12.93
C MET A 51 -4.77 6.34 -11.42
N HIS A 52 -5.96 5.96 -10.95
CA HIS A 52 -6.25 5.74 -9.55
C HIS A 52 -6.80 4.32 -9.37
N VAL A 53 -6.02 3.45 -8.74
CA VAL A 53 -6.37 2.04 -8.51
C VAL A 53 -6.78 1.80 -7.05
N PHE A 54 -7.72 0.89 -6.84
CA PHE A 54 -8.29 0.58 -5.52
C PHE A 54 -8.20 -0.91 -5.24
N LEU A 55 -7.70 -1.27 -4.06
CA LEU A 55 -7.52 -2.64 -3.60
C LEU A 55 -8.27 -2.90 -2.29
N ASN A 56 -8.78 -4.12 -2.13
CA ASN A 56 -9.45 -4.57 -0.93
C ASN A 56 -8.42 -4.92 0.15
N ALA A 57 -8.31 -4.08 1.18
CA ALA A 57 -7.40 -4.30 2.31
C ALA A 57 -8.07 -5.05 3.49
N GLY A 58 -9.24 -5.66 3.26
CA GLY A 58 -10.00 -6.40 4.27
C GLY A 58 -10.79 -5.50 5.23
N GLY A 59 -11.79 -6.08 5.91
CA GLY A 59 -12.64 -5.33 6.86
C GLY A 59 -13.43 -4.17 6.22
N GLY A 60 -13.58 -4.17 4.90
CA GLY A 60 -14.14 -3.05 4.13
C GLY A 60 -13.27 -1.80 4.13
N ASN A 61 -11.97 -1.93 4.39
CA ASN A 61 -10.98 -0.87 4.18
C ASN A 61 -10.43 -0.97 2.76
N VAL A 62 -10.07 0.17 2.17
CA VAL A 62 -9.52 0.23 0.82
C VAL A 62 -8.13 0.87 0.85
N LEU A 63 -7.18 0.24 0.15
CA LEU A 63 -5.87 0.79 -0.13
C LEU A 63 -5.86 1.24 -1.59
N ALA A 64 -5.48 2.49 -1.84
CA ALA A 64 -5.53 3.08 -3.17
C ALA A 64 -4.19 3.70 -3.58
N PHE A 65 -3.95 3.78 -4.89
CA PHE A 65 -2.72 4.36 -5.44
C PHE A 65 -2.99 5.24 -6.65
N PHE A 66 -2.29 6.38 -6.70
CA PHE A 66 -2.23 7.26 -7.86
C PHE A 66 -0.94 7.02 -8.66
N GLU A 67 -1.07 6.76 -9.95
CA GLU A 67 0.02 6.89 -10.92
C GLU A 67 -0.10 8.26 -11.60
N LEU A 68 0.98 9.05 -11.52
CA LEU A 68 1.05 10.42 -12.04
C LEU A 68 2.17 10.52 -13.10
N PRO A 69 1.91 10.12 -14.36
CA PRO A 69 2.94 9.99 -15.41
C PRO A 69 3.54 11.33 -15.85
N THR A 70 2.83 12.44 -15.65
CA THR A 70 3.25 13.81 -16.01
C THR A 70 4.09 14.50 -14.94
N ARG A 71 4.18 13.92 -13.73
CA ARG A 71 4.83 14.53 -12.57
C ARG A 71 6.22 13.94 -12.36
N ALA A 72 7.12 14.73 -11.75
CA ALA A 72 8.46 14.26 -11.39
C ALA A 72 8.40 12.96 -10.57
N GLU A 73 9.40 12.08 -10.71
CA GLU A 73 9.43 10.79 -10.03
C GLU A 73 9.20 10.95 -8.52
N MET A 74 8.44 10.02 -7.93
CA MET A 74 8.18 10.08 -6.50
C MET A 74 9.44 9.75 -5.70
N GLY A 75 9.71 10.58 -4.70
CA GLY A 75 10.74 10.35 -3.71
C GLY A 75 10.15 10.17 -2.31
N ARG A 76 11.02 9.99 -1.32
CA ARG A 76 10.68 10.05 0.10
C ARG A 76 10.99 11.44 0.65
N ASP A 77 10.40 11.77 1.79
CA ASP A 77 10.84 12.95 2.55
C ASP A 77 12.26 12.70 3.10
N PRO A 78 13.28 13.47 2.66
CA PRO A 78 14.66 13.24 3.07
C PRO A 78 14.91 13.52 4.56
N ASN A 79 14.01 14.22 5.25
CA ASN A 79 14.13 14.49 6.69
C ASN A 79 13.46 13.42 7.57
N THR A 80 12.78 12.45 6.96
CA THR A 80 12.07 11.40 7.67
C THR A 80 12.86 10.08 7.58
N PRO A 81 13.28 9.48 8.70
CA PRO A 81 13.92 8.16 8.69
C PRO A 81 13.04 7.11 8.01
N ALA A 82 13.65 6.21 7.26
CA ALA A 82 12.93 5.24 6.42
C ALA A 82 11.95 4.32 7.16
N TRP A 83 12.12 4.14 8.48
CA TRP A 83 11.26 3.30 9.32
C TRP A 83 10.05 4.06 9.89
N THR A 84 10.05 5.39 9.86
CA THR A 84 9.06 6.20 10.57
C THR A 84 7.70 6.19 9.88
N GLN A 85 7.65 6.52 8.58
CA GLN A 85 6.40 6.55 7.82
C GLN A 85 6.08 5.17 7.24
N HIS A 86 5.05 4.51 7.77
CA HIS A 86 4.64 3.18 7.32
C HIS A 86 3.13 2.96 7.49
N LEU A 87 2.60 1.99 6.74
CA LEU A 87 1.25 1.46 6.90
C LEU A 87 1.34 0.09 7.59
N ALA A 88 0.70 -0.06 8.75
CA ALA A 88 0.63 -1.33 9.45
C ALA A 88 -0.68 -2.05 9.13
N LEU A 89 -0.58 -3.30 8.68
CA LEU A 89 -1.73 -4.14 8.32
C LEU A 89 -1.79 -5.35 9.25
N LYS A 90 -2.95 -5.58 9.85
CA LYS A 90 -3.16 -6.69 10.78
C LYS A 90 -3.45 -7.98 10.00
N VAL A 91 -2.75 -9.06 10.35
CA VAL A 91 -3.07 -10.44 9.94
C VAL A 91 -3.67 -11.23 11.10
N ASP A 92 -4.29 -12.36 10.78
CA ASP A 92 -5.04 -13.20 11.73
C ASP A 92 -4.14 -14.02 12.67
N SER A 93 -2.91 -14.35 12.26
CA SER A 93 -2.02 -15.24 13.01
C SER A 93 -0.53 -15.00 12.72
N LEU A 94 0.33 -15.53 13.61
CA LEU A 94 1.78 -15.56 13.39
C LEU A 94 2.17 -16.48 12.23
N ASP A 95 1.39 -17.54 11.97
CA ASP A 95 1.62 -18.44 10.84
C ASP A 95 1.38 -17.72 9.51
N THR A 96 0.33 -16.91 9.42
CA THR A 96 0.09 -16.03 8.27
C THR A 96 1.23 -15.03 8.08
N LEU A 97 1.69 -14.41 9.17
CA LEU A 97 2.85 -13.50 9.14
C LEU A 97 4.10 -14.21 8.58
N ALA A 98 4.38 -15.43 9.03
CA ALA A 98 5.53 -16.22 8.58
C ALA A 98 5.40 -16.66 7.12
N LYS A 99 4.21 -17.05 6.66
CA LYS A 99 3.94 -17.40 5.26
C LYS A 99 4.14 -16.22 4.32
N VAL A 100 3.64 -15.05 4.68
CA VAL A 100 3.82 -13.81 3.90
C VAL A 100 5.30 -13.44 3.84
N LYS A 101 6.00 -13.49 4.98
CA LYS A 101 7.45 -13.28 5.02
C LYS A 101 8.19 -14.19 4.03
N ALA A 102 7.95 -15.50 4.11
CA ALA A 102 8.61 -16.48 3.24
C ALA A 102 8.28 -16.26 1.75
N ARG A 103 7.04 -15.86 1.43
CA ARG A 103 6.62 -15.53 0.07
C ARG A 103 7.39 -14.33 -0.49
N LEU A 104 7.54 -13.27 0.29
CA LEU A 104 8.31 -12.08 -0.07
C LEU A 104 9.80 -12.40 -0.27
N GLU A 105 10.42 -13.09 0.70
CA GLU A 105 11.84 -13.44 0.64
C GLU A 105 12.17 -14.39 -0.52
N ALA A 106 11.24 -15.30 -0.88
CA ALA A 106 11.41 -16.21 -2.02
C ALA A 106 11.54 -15.48 -3.36
N ASP A 107 10.97 -14.29 -3.48
CA ASP A 107 11.06 -13.43 -4.66
C ASP A 107 12.12 -12.32 -4.51
N GLY A 108 13.00 -12.43 -3.50
CA GLY A 108 14.13 -11.52 -3.29
C GLY A 108 13.77 -10.19 -2.65
N ILE A 109 12.58 -10.06 -2.02
CA ILE A 109 12.20 -8.86 -1.29
C ILE A 109 12.80 -8.93 0.12
N ASP A 110 13.54 -7.89 0.50
CA ASP A 110 14.11 -7.78 1.84
C ASP A 110 13.02 -7.56 2.89
N VAL A 111 12.96 -8.45 3.88
CA VAL A 111 12.00 -8.37 4.99
C VAL A 111 12.72 -8.29 6.33
N VAL A 112 12.45 -7.24 7.09
CA VAL A 112 12.91 -7.08 8.48
C VAL A 112 11.93 -7.77 9.42
N GLY A 113 12.47 -8.48 10.41
CA GLY A 113 11.71 -9.13 11.49
C GLY A 113 11.69 -10.66 11.41
N PRO A 114 10.83 -11.34 12.18
CA PRO A 114 9.80 -10.74 13.02
C PRO A 114 10.38 -9.92 14.18
N THR A 115 9.87 -8.71 14.35
CA THR A 115 10.18 -7.83 15.49
C THR A 115 9.15 -8.05 16.58
N ASP A 116 9.60 -8.35 17.79
CA ASP A 116 8.75 -8.54 18.97
C ASP A 116 8.57 -7.21 19.71
N HIS A 117 7.33 -6.72 19.77
CA HIS A 117 6.94 -5.50 20.47
C HIS A 117 6.34 -5.78 21.85
N THR A 118 6.56 -6.97 22.41
CA THR A 118 5.93 -7.52 23.62
C THR A 118 4.44 -7.84 23.47
N ILE A 119 3.69 -6.98 22.79
CA ILE A 119 2.23 -7.10 22.62
C ILE A 119 1.82 -7.68 21.26
N PHE A 120 2.68 -7.57 20.24
CA PHE A 120 2.48 -8.14 18.92
C PHE A 120 3.83 -8.38 18.26
N LYS A 121 3.81 -9.19 17.20
CA LYS A 121 4.96 -9.37 16.30
C LYS A 121 4.64 -8.78 14.94
N SER A 122 5.67 -8.30 14.26
CA SER A 122 5.53 -7.62 12.97
C SER A 122 6.70 -7.93 12.05
N ILE A 123 6.48 -7.84 10.74
CA ILE A 123 7.52 -7.81 9.72
C ILE A 123 7.42 -6.47 8.97
N TYR A 124 8.51 -6.04 8.36
CA TYR A 124 8.58 -4.78 7.59
C TYR A 124 9.27 -5.02 6.27
N PHE A 125 8.75 -4.41 5.21
CA PHE A 125 9.28 -4.49 3.84
C PHE A 125 8.84 -3.24 3.08
N PHE A 126 9.42 -3.01 1.90
CA PHE A 126 8.98 -1.98 0.96
C PHE A 126 8.23 -2.60 -0.20
N ASP A 127 7.18 -1.93 -0.65
CA ASP A 127 6.49 -2.19 -1.91
C ASP A 127 7.24 -1.50 -3.09
N PRO A 128 6.83 -1.76 -4.35
CA PRO A 128 7.50 -1.23 -5.56
C PRO A 128 7.57 0.30 -5.69
#